data_AF-A0A2M7FQG8-F1
#
_entry.id   AF-A0A2M7FQG8-F1
#
_cell.length_a   1.000
_cell.length_b   1.000
_cell.length_c   1.000
_cell.angle_alpha   90.00
_cell.angle_beta   90.00
_cell.angle_gamma   90.00
#
_symmetry.space_group_name_H-M   'P 1'
#
loop_
_entity.id
_entity.type
_entity.pdbx_description
1 polymer ?
#
loop_
_entity_poly.entity_id
_entity_poly.type
_entity_poly.pdbx_seq_one_letter_code
_entity_poly.pdbx_strand_id
1 'polypeptide(L)'
;MSRRLAVVVAALSLSACDLLGLGPDPRIAQREAEAKAIGAACRHGLRSIEDCYALNKGINKAFIYSGWLEMDAYMRDNKIEGLRAEIQPAEPTKPASGAPVEEVINESSAKGKAPAR
;
A
#
# COMPACT_ATOMS: atom_id res chain seq x y z
N MET A 1 29.99 38.66 -13.15
CA MET A 1 29.54 37.83 -12.00
C MET A 1 28.01 37.63 -11.93
N SER A 2 27.18 38.68 -12.06
CA SER A 2 25.73 38.62 -11.82
C SER A 2 24.95 37.53 -12.59
N ARG A 3 25.23 37.32 -13.89
CA ARG A 3 24.51 36.34 -14.72
C ARG A 3 24.78 34.87 -14.32
N ARG A 4 26.00 34.56 -13.86
CA ARG A 4 26.33 33.21 -13.36
C ARG A 4 25.69 32.95 -11.99
N LEU A 5 25.62 33.99 -11.15
CA LEU A 5 24.94 33.92 -9.86
C LEU A 5 23.43 33.65 -10.04
N ALA A 6 22.79 34.33 -11.00
CA ALA A 6 21.38 34.12 -11.33
C ALA A 6 21.08 32.69 -11.80
N VAL A 7 21.95 32.10 -12.62
CA VAL A 7 21.79 30.69 -13.08
C VAL A 7 21.92 29.71 -11.91
N VAL A 8 22.87 29.93 -11.00
CA VAL A 8 23.06 29.07 -9.83
C VAL A 8 21.87 29.15 -8.87
N VAL A 9 21.37 30.36 -8.59
CA VAL A 9 20.19 30.57 -7.75
C VAL A 9 18.95 29.93 -8.38
N ALA A 10 18.76 30.07 -9.68
CA ALA A 10 17.67 29.41 -10.40
C ALA A 10 17.77 27.88 -10.28
N ALA A 11 18.95 27.29 -10.51
CA ALA A 11 19.16 25.86 -10.39
C ALA A 11 18.88 25.34 -8.96
N LEU A 12 19.32 26.07 -7.93
CA LEU A 12 19.04 25.74 -6.52
C LEU A 12 17.55 25.81 -6.18
N SER A 13 16.83 26.79 -6.72
CA SER A 13 15.39 26.95 -6.49
C SER A 13 14.56 25.82 -7.10
N LEU A 14 15.01 25.20 -8.21
CA LEU A 14 14.33 24.05 -8.80
C LEU A 14 14.47 22.78 -7.94
N SER A 15 15.62 22.60 -7.27
CA SER A 15 15.83 21.45 -6.36
C SER A 15 15.29 21.67 -4.94
N ALA A 16 14.91 22.91 -4.58
CA ALA A 16 14.47 23.23 -3.22
C ALA A 16 13.08 22.66 -2.89
N CYS A 17 12.26 22.34 -3.90
CA CYS A 17 10.91 21.78 -3.70
C CYS A 17 10.93 20.41 -3.01
N ASP A 18 11.89 19.54 -3.34
CA ASP A 18 12.06 18.25 -2.67
C ASP A 18 12.56 18.41 -1.23
N LEU A 19 13.43 19.40 -0.97
CA LEU A 19 14.00 19.66 0.36
C LEU A 19 12.99 20.30 1.34
N LEU A 20 12.03 21.06 0.81
CA LEU A 20 10.95 21.69 1.57
C LEU A 20 9.81 20.72 1.91
N GLY A 21 9.89 19.45 1.51
CA GLY A 21 8.87 18.45 1.83
C GLY A 21 7.53 18.70 1.13
N LEU A 22 7.52 19.41 -0.01
CA LEU A 22 6.33 19.60 -0.85
C LEU A 22 5.93 18.34 -1.65
N GLY A 23 6.60 17.20 -1.38
CA GLY A 23 6.26 15.91 -1.96
C GLY A 23 4.94 15.35 -1.43
N PRO A 24 4.43 14.26 -2.05
CA PRO A 24 3.26 13.55 -1.54
C PRO A 24 3.48 13.15 -0.08
N ASP A 25 2.42 13.23 0.74
CA ASP A 25 2.45 12.83 2.15
C ASP A 25 3.17 11.47 2.27
N PRO A 26 4.17 11.33 3.15
CA PRO A 26 4.93 10.09 3.30
C PRO A 26 4.03 8.86 3.52
N ARG A 27 2.84 9.05 4.11
CA ARG A 27 1.85 7.98 4.28
C ARG A 27 1.21 7.55 2.96
N ILE A 28 0.97 8.49 2.05
CA ILE A 28 0.46 8.17 0.70
C ILE A 28 1.55 7.45 -0.07
N ALA A 29 2.77 8.00 -0.12
CA ALA A 29 3.91 7.36 -0.78
C ALA A 29 4.16 5.94 -0.26
N GLN A 30 4.04 5.74 1.06
CA GLN A 30 4.14 4.41 1.66
C GLN A 30 3.02 3.48 1.17
N ARG A 31 1.75 3.92 1.17
CA ARG A 31 0.63 3.09 0.67
C ARG A 31 0.80 2.72 -0.80
N GLU A 32 1.35 3.60 -1.62
CA GLU A 32 1.67 3.31 -3.02
C GLU A 32 2.77 2.27 -3.15
N ALA A 33 3.85 2.42 -2.37
CA ALA A 33 4.95 1.44 -2.31
C ALA A 33 4.47 0.06 -1.85
N GLU A 34 3.65 0.00 -0.80
CA GLU A 34 3.03 -1.24 -0.31
C GLU A 34 2.16 -1.90 -1.39
N ALA A 35 1.32 -1.11 -2.06
CA ALA A 35 0.45 -1.62 -3.13
C ALA A 35 1.26 -2.19 -4.30
N LYS A 36 2.35 -1.53 -4.71
CA LYS A 36 3.27 -2.04 -5.73
C LYS A 36 3.97 -3.32 -5.28
N ALA A 37 4.45 -3.37 -4.04
CA ALA A 37 5.10 -4.55 -3.47
C ALA A 37 4.16 -5.77 -3.48
N ILE A 38 2.88 -5.57 -3.11
CA ILE A 38 1.85 -6.61 -3.19
C ILE A 38 1.67 -7.11 -4.63
N GLY A 39 1.55 -6.19 -5.60
CA GLY A 39 1.40 -6.55 -7.02
C GLY A 39 2.59 -7.36 -7.55
N ALA A 40 3.80 -6.93 -7.20
CA ALA A 40 5.03 -7.62 -7.53
C ALA A 40 5.07 -9.03 -6.92
N ALA A 41 4.73 -9.17 -5.64
CA ALA A 41 4.64 -10.47 -4.97
C ALA A 41 3.59 -11.39 -5.63
N CYS A 42 2.43 -10.86 -6.02
CA CYS A 42 1.41 -11.61 -6.75
C CYS A 42 1.93 -12.17 -8.09
N ARG A 43 2.70 -11.37 -8.83
CA ARG A 43 3.27 -11.82 -10.12
C ARG A 43 4.30 -12.93 -9.91
N HIS A 44 5.22 -12.71 -8.98
CA HIS A 44 6.22 -13.70 -8.61
C HIS A 44 5.57 -14.99 -8.09
N GLY A 45 4.46 -14.85 -7.38
CA GLY A 45 3.57 -15.91 -6.91
C GLY A 45 2.82 -16.71 -7.99
N LEU A 46 3.04 -16.40 -9.27
CA LEU A 46 2.33 -16.96 -10.44
C LEU A 46 0.79 -16.86 -10.33
N ARG A 47 0.30 -15.75 -9.76
CA ARG A 47 -1.13 -15.47 -9.58
C ARG A 47 -1.64 -14.49 -10.64
N SER A 48 -2.90 -14.66 -11.04
CA SER A 48 -3.58 -13.72 -11.94
C SER A 48 -3.79 -12.37 -11.24
N ILE A 49 -3.86 -11.28 -12.01
CA ILE A 49 -4.07 -9.95 -11.42
C ILE A 49 -5.46 -9.85 -10.76
N GLU A 50 -6.46 -10.52 -11.32
CA GLU A 50 -7.83 -10.55 -10.77
C GLU A 50 -7.87 -11.23 -9.39
N ASP A 51 -7.16 -12.34 -9.23
CA ASP A 51 -7.01 -13.00 -7.92
C ASP A 51 -6.28 -12.09 -6.93
N CYS A 52 -5.26 -11.35 -7.39
CA CYS A 52 -4.54 -10.41 -6.55
C CYS A 52 -5.47 -9.29 -6.03
N TYR A 53 -6.39 -8.79 -6.85
CA TYR A 53 -7.41 -7.83 -6.42
C TYR A 53 -8.42 -8.43 -5.44
N ALA A 54 -8.81 -9.69 -5.64
CA ALA A 54 -9.73 -10.37 -4.75
C ALA A 54 -9.15 -10.56 -3.34
N LEU A 55 -7.85 -10.81 -3.23
CA LEU A 55 -7.13 -11.00 -1.97
C LEU A 55 -6.79 -9.69 -1.26
N ASN A 56 -6.57 -8.60 -2.01
CA ASN A 56 -6.11 -7.32 -1.48
C ASN A 56 -7.17 -6.22 -1.57
N LYS A 57 -8.31 -6.45 -0.92
CA LYS A 57 -9.42 -5.47 -0.88
C LYS A 57 -9.02 -4.23 -0.09
N GLY A 58 -9.37 -3.05 -0.59
CA GLY A 58 -9.05 -1.77 0.06
C GLY A 58 -7.64 -1.23 -0.26
N ILE A 59 -6.86 -1.96 -1.06
CA ILE A 59 -5.61 -1.48 -1.63
C ILE A 59 -5.88 -0.90 -3.03
N ASN A 60 -5.14 0.14 -3.40
CA ASN A 60 -5.32 0.79 -4.70
C ASN A 60 -4.91 -0.16 -5.84
N LYS A 61 -5.90 -0.57 -6.64
CA LYS A 61 -5.73 -1.51 -7.76
C LYS A 61 -4.73 -1.02 -8.81
N ALA A 62 -4.65 0.29 -9.06
CA ALA A 62 -3.73 0.84 -10.05
C ALA A 62 -2.27 0.61 -9.63
N PHE A 63 -1.95 0.81 -8.36
CA PHE A 63 -0.59 0.59 -7.85
C PHE A 63 -0.25 -0.90 -7.79
N ILE A 64 -1.19 -1.76 -7.40
CA ILE A 64 -1.03 -3.23 -7.54
C ILE A 64 -0.69 -3.60 -8.98
N TYR A 65 -1.46 -3.12 -9.96
CA TYR A 65 -1.21 -3.42 -11.36
C TYR A 65 0.17 -2.96 -11.83
N SER A 66 0.59 -1.75 -11.43
CA SER A 66 1.92 -1.23 -11.79
C SER A 66 3.04 -2.12 -11.25
N GLY A 67 2.99 -2.52 -9.98
CA GLY A 67 3.99 -3.42 -9.41
C GLY A 67 3.96 -4.82 -10.02
N TRP A 68 2.78 -5.30 -10.42
CA TRP A 68 2.64 -6.59 -11.13
C TRP A 68 3.31 -6.56 -12.50
N LEU A 69 3.14 -5.47 -13.27
CA LEU A 69 3.78 -5.29 -14.58
C LEU A 69 5.29 -5.13 -14.45
N GLU A 70 5.75 -4.32 -13.50
CA GLU A 70 7.18 -4.11 -13.22
C GLU A 70 7.86 -5.46 -12.90
N MET A 71 7.24 -6.29 -12.06
CA MET A 71 7.76 -7.62 -11.75
C MET A 71 7.63 -8.59 -12.94
N ASP A 72 6.59 -8.51 -13.77
CA ASP A 72 6.48 -9.35 -14.98
C ASP A 72 7.61 -9.07 -15.96
N ALA A 73 7.86 -7.79 -16.23
CA ALA A 73 8.97 -7.35 -17.06
C ALA A 73 10.31 -7.83 -16.47
N TYR A 74 10.52 -7.59 -15.17
CA TYR A 74 11.74 -8.03 -14.47
C TYR A 74 11.95 -9.54 -14.57
N MET A 75 10.91 -10.35 -14.35
CA MET A 75 11.01 -11.81 -14.45
C MET A 75 11.30 -12.28 -15.88
N ARG A 76 10.71 -11.64 -16.91
CA ARG A 76 10.97 -11.97 -18.32
C ARG A 76 12.39 -11.61 -18.74
N ASP A 77 12.84 -10.42 -18.36
CA ASP A 77 14.17 -9.92 -18.71
C ASP A 77 15.28 -10.74 -18.03
N ASN A 78 15.03 -11.21 -16.81
CA ASN A 78 16.02 -11.94 -16.01
C ASN A 78 15.80 -13.46 -15.96
N LYS A 79 14.81 -13.99 -16.70
CA LYS A 79 14.46 -15.44 -16.74
C LYS A 79 14.23 -16.03 -15.35
N ILE A 80 13.54 -15.27 -14.49
CA ILE A 80 13.24 -15.71 -13.13
C ILE A 80 11.99 -16.57 -13.17
N GLU A 81 12.10 -17.79 -12.67
CA GLU A 81 10.95 -18.67 -12.47
C GLU A 81 10.15 -18.18 -11.25
N GLY A 82 8.84 -18.04 -11.42
CA GLY A 82 7.95 -17.69 -10.32
C GLY A 82 7.70 -18.91 -9.44
N LEU A 83 7.40 -18.67 -8.16
CA LEU A 83 7.01 -19.71 -7.22
C LEU A 83 5.49 -19.67 -7.07
N ARG A 84 4.80 -20.76 -7.37
CA ARG A 84 3.35 -20.82 -7.18
C ARG A 84 3.01 -20.66 -5.69
N ALA A 85 2.37 -19.55 -5.37
CA ALA A 85 1.94 -19.27 -4.00
C ALA A 85 0.67 -20.06 -3.68
N GLU A 86 0.80 -21.08 -2.83
CA GLU A 86 -0.33 -21.79 -2.24
C GLU A 86 -0.87 -21.00 -1.05
N ILE A 87 -2.17 -20.67 -1.09
CA ILE A 87 -2.87 -20.15 0.09
C ILE A 87 -3.23 -21.39 0.90
N GLN A 88 -2.49 -21.64 1.98
CA GLN A 88 -2.97 -22.58 2.98
C GLN A 88 -4.30 -22.01 3.52
N PRO A 89 -5.40 -22.77 3.51
CA PRO A 89 -6.61 -22.36 4.19
C PRO A 89 -6.23 -21.96 5.61
N ALA A 90 -6.54 -20.74 6.02
CA ALA A 90 -6.39 -20.37 7.42
C ALA A 90 -7.23 -21.37 8.21
N GLU A 91 -6.58 -22.23 9.00
CA GLU A 91 -7.31 -23.00 9.99
C GLU A 91 -8.12 -22.01 10.81
N PRO A 92 -9.43 -22.27 11.04
CA PRO A 92 -10.20 -21.39 11.89
C PRO A 92 -9.47 -21.32 13.23
N THR A 93 -8.85 -20.18 13.53
CA THR A 93 -8.32 -19.89 14.86
C THR A 93 -9.51 -19.98 15.78
N LYS A 94 -9.65 -21.13 16.41
CA LYS A 94 -10.59 -21.34 17.51
C LYS A 94 -10.29 -20.20 18.48
N PRO A 95 -11.26 -19.36 18.84
CA PRO A 95 -11.00 -18.31 19.81
C PRO A 95 -10.40 -18.99 21.03
N ALA A 96 -9.21 -18.55 21.42
CA ALA A 96 -8.57 -18.99 22.65
C ALA A 96 -9.58 -18.71 23.77
N SER A 97 -10.22 -19.77 24.24
CA SER A 97 -11.08 -19.70 25.40
C SER A 97 -10.19 -19.30 26.57
N GLY A 98 -10.42 -18.09 27.10
CA GLY A 98 -9.89 -17.67 28.39
C GLY A 98 -8.71 -16.71 28.36
N ALA A 99 -8.96 -15.45 28.00
CA ALA A 99 -8.31 -14.31 28.64
C ALA A 99 -9.32 -13.14 28.66
N PRO A 100 -9.59 -12.51 29.82
CA PRO A 100 -10.59 -11.46 29.91
C PRO A 100 -10.10 -10.22 29.17
N VAL A 101 -10.97 -9.66 28.34
CA VAL A 101 -10.81 -8.37 27.70
C VAL A 101 -10.99 -7.32 28.79
N GLU A 102 -9.91 -6.63 29.19
CA GLU A 102 -10.03 -5.38 29.96
C GLU A 102 -10.60 -4.30 29.03
N GLU A 103 -11.84 -3.94 29.35
CA GLU A 103 -12.67 -2.95 28.70
C GLU A 103 -12.18 -1.54 29.10
N VAL A 104 -11.52 -0.82 28.18
CA VAL A 104 -11.40 0.64 28.28
C VAL A 104 -12.58 1.27 27.54
N ILE A 105 -13.62 1.50 28.35
CA ILE A 105 -14.68 2.50 28.20
C ILE A 105 -14.19 3.82 27.58
N ASN A 106 -14.88 4.28 26.54
CA ASN A 106 -15.10 5.71 26.33
C ASN A 106 -16.55 5.93 25.90
N GLU A 107 -17.34 6.43 26.85
CA GLU A 107 -18.66 6.99 26.65
C GLU A 107 -18.59 8.22 25.73
N SER A 108 -19.24 8.18 24.57
CA SER A 108 -20.04 9.31 24.07
C SER A 108 -20.83 8.90 22.83
N SER A 109 -22.09 8.52 23.01
CA SER A 109 -23.18 8.98 22.15
C SER A 109 -24.53 8.59 22.77
N ALA A 110 -24.97 9.38 23.75
CA ALA A 110 -26.36 9.40 24.20
C ALA A 110 -27.15 10.42 23.37
N LYS A 111 -27.92 9.94 22.39
CA LYS A 111 -29.19 10.49 21.85
C LYS A 111 -29.52 9.69 20.58
N GLY A 112 -30.62 9.00 20.40
CA GLY A 112 -31.88 8.92 21.13
C GLY A 112 -32.98 8.64 20.10
N LYS A 113 -33.86 7.69 20.45
CA LYS A 113 -35.23 7.45 19.94
C LYS A 113 -35.44 6.35 18.87
N ALA A 114 -36.18 5.34 19.33
CA ALA A 114 -36.65 4.13 18.65
C ALA A 114 -37.70 4.37 17.54
N PRO A 115 -37.89 3.41 16.61
CA PRO A 115 -39.06 3.40 15.74
C PRO A 115 -40.29 2.81 16.47
N ALA A 116 -41.43 3.46 16.31
CA ALA A 116 -42.74 2.91 16.63
C ALA A 116 -43.66 3.10 15.42
N ARG A 117 -43.86 2.02 14.66
CA ARG A 117 -45.15 1.46 14.19
C ARG A 117 -44.92 0.54 13.00
#